data_AF-A0A9W7DST9-F1
#
_entry.id   AF-A0A9W7DST9-F1
#
_cell.length_a   1.000
_cell.length_b   1.000
_cell.length_c   1.000
_cell.angle_alpha   90.00
_cell.angle_beta   90.00
_cell.angle_gamma   90.00
#
_symmetry.space_group_name_H-M   'P 1'
#
loop_
_entity.id
_entity.type
_entity.pdbx_description
1 polymer ?
#
loop_
_entity_poly.entity_id
_entity_poly.type
_entity_poly.pdbx_seq_one_letter_code
_entity_poly.pdbx_strand_id
1 'polypeptide(L)'
;MLKTNGCELCPAGTYTATGGVGLDECKTCDDGFYSSGPGSATCLICEPGKYTNTEQTECLLCPAGKISGVASSECTVCEIGKFAEREGSVECKFCNTDEVIKGSITAECGTTSKSGCICPAGKYLNNETSTCVTAPEGVKETVEGMNVTTMNLEKGFWRTESGSSDILMCLAEDHCLGGPNPEEQCKEGHIGPLCAVCDDGYASTGGGLTLKCNVCDGGDATQTIAIYLDLLTITVSLAVGITLSAECHDLNFPSFITIFLSSTSSIVNLDFLNLMPLGCITTSDLHRTLVVMTLGPFTLGFLNLLLYKAFKTCGAKHRANETFGWFLFISFLILPSVCTKIFSTFACRDFNGDYGSYLKVDYSINCDSAEHKKYVTYACFCCAVFPIGVPLMYFILLRQMKNLVDPGQNELCFEKGEEEGLKAALKERERHEHEHEDLASLSFLYARTSPSAGTLR
;
A
#
# COMPACT_ATOMS: atom_id res chain seq x y z
N MET A 1 23.29 -1.69 -106.08
CA MET A 1 22.55 -2.20 -104.90
C MET A 1 23.50 -2.12 -103.71
N LEU A 2 23.57 -0.97 -103.04
CA LEU A 2 24.23 -0.90 -101.73
C LEU A 2 23.28 -1.59 -100.75
N LYS A 3 23.65 -2.78 -100.27
CA LYS A 3 22.96 -3.45 -99.18
C LYS A 3 23.26 -2.59 -97.95
N THR A 4 22.30 -1.76 -97.55
CA THR A 4 22.29 -1.17 -96.21
C THR A 4 22.16 -2.33 -95.23
N ASN A 5 23.29 -2.93 -94.82
CA ASN A 5 23.32 -3.70 -93.59
C ASN A 5 22.99 -2.69 -92.48
N GLY A 6 21.73 -2.67 -92.07
CA GLY A 6 21.31 -1.80 -90.98
C GLY A 6 22.11 -2.16 -89.75
N CYS A 7 22.88 -1.21 -89.22
CA CYS A 7 23.38 -1.31 -87.87
C CYS A 7 22.17 -1.20 -86.94
N GLU A 8 21.60 -2.34 -86.55
CA GLU A 8 20.61 -2.38 -85.49
C GLU A 8 21.32 -2.16 -84.16
N LEU A 9 20.90 -1.12 -83.45
CA LEU A 9 21.42 -0.77 -82.15
C LEU A 9 20.82 -1.72 -81.11
N CYS A 10 21.64 -2.18 -80.17
CA CYS A 10 21.15 -2.94 -79.01
C CYS A 10 20.10 -2.13 -78.25
N PRO A 11 18.95 -2.70 -77.88
CA PRO A 11 17.92 -1.99 -77.12
C PRO A 11 18.41 -1.62 -75.71
N ALA A 12 17.71 -0.71 -75.04
CA ALA A 12 17.95 -0.39 -73.63
C ALA A 12 17.91 -1.68 -72.77
N GLY A 13 18.69 -1.72 -71.70
CA GLY A 13 18.92 -2.94 -70.89
C GLY A 13 19.95 -3.92 -71.48
N THR A 14 20.48 -3.64 -72.68
CA THR A 14 21.53 -4.46 -73.31
C THR A 14 22.72 -3.60 -73.79
N TYR A 15 23.87 -4.24 -74.00
CA TYR A 15 25.10 -3.61 -74.45
C TYR A 15 25.91 -4.49 -75.41
N THR A 16 26.80 -3.87 -76.19
CA THR A 16 27.81 -4.57 -77.00
C THR A 16 29.15 -3.83 -76.98
N ALA A 17 30.23 -4.52 -76.63
CA ALA A 17 31.56 -3.93 -76.53
C ALA A 17 32.19 -3.59 -77.90
N THR A 18 31.69 -4.18 -78.99
CA THR A 18 32.24 -4.06 -80.35
C THR A 18 31.55 -3.02 -81.22
N GLY A 19 30.44 -2.43 -80.77
CA GLY A 19 29.64 -1.48 -81.55
C GLY A 19 28.83 -2.16 -82.67
N GLY A 20 27.57 -1.72 -82.87
CA GLY A 20 26.51 -2.48 -83.54
C GLY A 20 26.82 -3.18 -84.87
N VAL A 21 26.60 -4.50 -84.90
CA VAL A 21 26.60 -5.34 -86.11
C VAL A 21 25.43 -6.37 -86.19
N GLY A 22 24.54 -6.44 -85.19
CA GLY A 22 23.29 -7.23 -85.21
C GLY A 22 22.68 -7.45 -83.80
N LEU A 23 21.36 -7.69 -83.70
CA LEU A 23 20.66 -7.93 -82.42
C LEU A 23 21.17 -9.18 -81.67
N ASP A 24 21.71 -10.16 -82.40
CA ASP A 24 22.18 -11.45 -81.84
C ASP A 24 23.46 -11.30 -80.98
N GLU A 25 24.15 -10.17 -81.04
CA GLU A 25 25.37 -9.90 -80.27
C GLU A 25 25.15 -9.04 -79.02
N CYS A 26 23.90 -8.63 -78.75
CA CYS A 26 23.56 -7.81 -77.60
C CYS A 26 23.51 -8.64 -76.31
N LYS A 27 24.30 -8.26 -75.31
CA LYS A 27 24.29 -8.89 -73.98
C LYS A 27 23.42 -8.09 -73.04
N THR A 28 22.59 -8.75 -72.24
CA THR A 28 21.86 -8.11 -71.13
C THR A 28 22.85 -7.57 -70.11
N CYS A 29 22.48 -6.47 -69.46
CA CYS A 29 23.22 -6.00 -68.30
C CYS A 29 23.16 -7.07 -67.19
N ASP A 30 24.19 -7.09 -66.34
CA ASP A 30 24.12 -7.89 -65.12
C ASP A 30 23.25 -7.17 -64.09
N ASP A 31 22.71 -7.90 -63.12
CA ASP A 31 21.93 -7.34 -62.02
C ASP A 31 22.69 -6.20 -61.32
N GLY A 32 22.01 -5.08 -61.09
CA GLY A 32 22.64 -3.88 -60.55
C GLY A 32 23.30 -2.95 -61.57
N PHE A 33 23.27 -3.30 -62.86
CA PHE A 33 23.72 -2.46 -63.96
C PHE A 33 22.58 -2.14 -64.93
N TYR A 34 22.62 -0.95 -65.56
CA TYR A 34 21.59 -0.48 -66.47
C TYR A 34 22.15 0.13 -67.76
N SER A 35 21.30 0.20 -68.79
CA SER A 35 21.57 0.85 -70.07
C SER A 35 20.34 1.63 -70.51
N SER A 36 20.39 2.96 -70.43
CA SER A 36 19.23 3.85 -70.58
C SER A 36 18.80 4.13 -72.01
N GLY A 37 19.62 3.76 -73.01
CA GLY A 37 19.35 4.08 -74.40
C GLY A 37 19.96 3.07 -75.36
N PRO A 38 19.47 3.04 -76.60
CA PRO A 38 19.93 2.06 -77.58
C PRO A 38 21.38 2.32 -78.00
N GLY A 39 22.12 1.24 -78.28
CA GLY A 39 23.49 1.30 -78.78
C GLY A 39 24.55 1.51 -77.70
N SER A 40 24.26 1.20 -76.44
CA SER A 40 25.24 1.33 -75.36
C SER A 40 26.41 0.37 -75.53
N ALA A 41 27.63 0.88 -75.32
CA ALA A 41 28.86 0.08 -75.37
C ALA A 41 29.15 -0.65 -74.04
N THR A 42 28.58 -0.18 -72.93
CA THR A 42 28.81 -0.70 -71.57
C THR A 42 27.58 -0.43 -70.69
N CYS A 43 27.27 -1.32 -69.75
CA CYS A 43 26.27 -1.02 -68.74
C CYS A 43 26.83 -0.10 -67.66
N LEU A 44 26.02 0.87 -67.22
CA LEU A 44 26.31 1.76 -66.11
C LEU A 44 25.92 1.08 -64.80
N ILE A 45 26.67 1.33 -63.73
CA ILE A 45 26.39 0.77 -62.41
C ILE A 45 25.30 1.58 -61.71
N CYS A 46 24.36 0.93 -61.02
CA CYS A 46 23.50 1.64 -60.08
C CYS A 46 24.31 2.07 -58.86
N GLU A 47 24.32 3.38 -58.62
CA GLU A 47 24.85 3.98 -57.41
C GLU A 47 24.10 3.46 -56.16
N PRO A 48 24.75 3.43 -54.99
CA PRO A 48 24.11 2.96 -53.77
C PRO A 48 22.88 3.82 -53.43
N GLY A 49 21.88 3.18 -52.80
CA GLY A 49 20.56 3.76 -52.59
C GLY A 49 19.64 3.65 -53.82
N LYS A 50 20.14 3.16 -54.96
CA LYS A 50 19.33 2.84 -56.14
C LYS A 50 19.38 1.34 -56.46
N TYR A 51 18.37 0.87 -57.18
CA TYR A 51 18.32 -0.50 -57.69
C TYR A 51 17.90 -0.50 -59.17
N THR A 52 18.33 -1.50 -59.94
CA THR A 52 17.89 -1.63 -61.34
C THR A 52 16.44 -2.05 -61.41
N ASN A 53 15.67 -1.45 -62.33
CA ASN A 53 14.37 -2.01 -62.68
C ASN A 53 14.51 -3.37 -63.38
N THR A 54 13.39 -4.10 -63.55
CA THR A 54 13.38 -5.46 -64.14
C THR A 54 13.90 -5.51 -65.58
N GLU A 55 13.83 -4.40 -66.31
CA GLU A 55 14.31 -4.29 -67.69
C GLU A 55 15.77 -3.80 -67.77
N GLN A 56 16.40 -3.48 -66.64
CA GLN A 56 17.76 -2.92 -66.55
C GLN A 56 17.94 -1.67 -67.43
N THR A 57 16.87 -0.89 -67.61
CA THR A 57 16.86 0.33 -68.42
C THR A 57 17.13 1.57 -67.58
N GLU A 58 16.88 1.52 -66.27
CA GLU A 58 17.10 2.65 -65.36
C GLU A 58 17.39 2.18 -63.93
N CYS A 59 17.98 3.07 -63.13
CA CYS A 59 18.12 2.89 -61.69
C CYS A 59 17.05 3.69 -60.94
N LEU A 60 16.22 2.99 -60.18
CA LEU A 60 15.17 3.55 -59.33
C LEU A 60 15.69 3.77 -57.91
N LEU A 61 15.20 4.80 -57.22
CA LEU A 61 15.54 5.04 -55.81
C LEU A 61 14.89 3.96 -54.94
N CYS A 62 15.63 3.47 -53.95
CA CYS A 62 15.01 2.64 -52.92
C CYS A 62 13.99 3.45 -52.12
N PRO A 63 12.78 2.93 -51.89
CA PRO A 63 11.78 3.63 -51.08
C PRO A 63 12.27 3.76 -49.63
N ALA A 64 11.72 4.73 -48.90
CA ALA A 64 11.99 4.88 -47.47
C ALA A 64 11.78 3.55 -46.71
N GLY A 65 12.58 3.30 -45.67
CA GLY A 65 12.61 2.03 -44.96
C GLY A 65 13.44 0.93 -45.64
N LYS A 66 13.96 1.16 -46.85
CA LYS A 66 14.87 0.24 -47.55
C LYS A 66 16.15 0.92 -47.98
N ILE A 67 17.19 0.12 -48.16
CA ILE A 67 18.53 0.54 -48.59
C ILE A 67 19.03 -0.38 -49.68
N SER A 68 20.02 0.06 -50.46
CA SER A 68 20.75 -0.80 -51.37
C SER A 68 22.23 -0.44 -51.39
N GLY A 69 23.05 -1.47 -51.60
CA GLY A 69 24.48 -1.30 -51.88
C GLY A 69 24.74 -0.88 -53.32
N VAL A 70 26.01 -0.84 -53.69
CA VAL A 70 26.46 -0.63 -55.07
C VAL A 70 26.06 -1.83 -55.94
N ALA A 71 25.66 -1.58 -57.20
CA ALA A 71 25.28 -2.64 -58.15
C ALA A 71 24.18 -3.57 -57.60
N SER A 72 23.10 -3.00 -57.06
CA SER A 72 22.00 -3.77 -56.50
C SER A 72 20.81 -3.87 -57.45
N SER A 73 20.20 -5.04 -57.56
CA SER A 73 18.97 -5.27 -58.31
C SER A 73 17.70 -5.21 -57.45
N GLU A 74 17.85 -5.12 -56.12
CA GLU A 74 16.72 -5.06 -55.19
C GLU A 74 17.07 -4.26 -53.92
N CYS A 75 16.06 -3.65 -53.29
CA CYS A 75 16.27 -2.93 -52.03
C CYS A 75 16.11 -3.86 -50.83
N THR A 76 17.09 -3.85 -49.94
CA THR A 76 17.06 -4.54 -48.65
C THR A 76 16.28 -3.72 -47.62
N VAL A 77 15.34 -4.35 -46.93
CA VAL A 77 14.57 -3.73 -45.85
C VAL A 77 15.44 -3.49 -44.61
N CYS A 78 15.26 -2.34 -43.95
CA CYS A 78 15.84 -2.11 -42.64
C CYS A 78 15.23 -3.07 -41.60
N GLU A 79 16.08 -3.83 -40.91
CA GLU A 79 15.69 -4.74 -39.84
C GLU A 79 15.12 -3.99 -38.61
N ILE A 80 14.48 -4.74 -37.70
CA ILE A 80 13.99 -4.23 -36.42
C ILE A 80 15.09 -3.46 -35.66
N GLY A 81 14.73 -2.29 -35.15
CA GLY A 81 15.64 -1.39 -34.45
C GLY A 81 16.43 -0.45 -35.36
N LYS A 82 16.14 -0.47 -36.67
CA LYS A 82 16.71 0.47 -37.64
C LYS A 82 15.62 1.10 -38.50
N PHE A 83 15.88 2.30 -39.02
CA PHE A 83 14.95 3.04 -39.87
C PHE A 83 15.68 3.81 -40.98
N ALA A 84 14.98 4.11 -42.07
CA ALA A 84 15.51 4.93 -43.17
C ALA A 84 14.47 5.95 -43.61
N GLU A 85 14.76 7.24 -43.42
CA GLU A 85 13.77 8.33 -43.54
C GLU A 85 13.50 8.80 -44.96
N ARG A 86 14.47 8.63 -45.85
CA ARG A 86 14.43 9.19 -47.19
C ARG A 86 14.53 8.10 -48.23
N GLU A 87 13.91 8.32 -49.37
CA GLU A 87 14.19 7.54 -50.57
C GLU A 87 15.67 7.70 -50.96
N GLY A 88 16.27 6.63 -51.48
CA GLY A 88 17.69 6.62 -51.82
C GLY A 88 18.62 6.52 -50.61
N SER A 89 18.12 6.14 -49.43
CA SER A 89 18.97 5.93 -48.27
C SER A 89 19.99 4.81 -48.54
N VAL A 90 21.26 5.08 -48.23
CA VAL A 90 22.36 4.12 -48.41
C VAL A 90 22.61 3.28 -47.16
N GLU A 91 22.12 3.73 -46.01
CA GLU A 91 22.31 3.08 -44.71
C GLU A 91 21.06 3.24 -43.84
N CYS A 92 20.78 2.21 -43.03
CA CYS A 92 19.72 2.26 -42.02
C CYS A 92 20.25 2.88 -40.72
N LYS A 93 19.59 3.91 -40.21
CA LYS A 93 19.91 4.55 -38.93
C LYS A 93 19.43 3.68 -37.76
N PHE A 94 20.21 3.62 -36.68
CA PHE A 94 19.86 2.85 -35.48
C PHE A 94 18.95 3.64 -34.53
N CYS A 95 17.93 2.98 -33.98
CA CYS A 95 17.09 3.54 -32.92
C CYS A 95 17.84 3.63 -31.57
N ASN A 96 18.66 2.63 -31.23
CA ASN A 96 19.44 2.57 -30.00
C ASN A 96 20.67 3.50 -30.03
N THR A 97 20.43 4.81 -30.00
CA THR A 97 21.45 5.85 -29.96
C THR A 97 21.03 6.96 -29.00
N ASP A 98 21.99 7.71 -28.47
CA ASP A 98 21.69 8.84 -27.56
C ASP A 98 20.99 10.00 -28.32
N GLU A 99 21.13 10.07 -29.65
CA GLU A 99 20.42 11.05 -30.50
C GLU A 99 18.95 10.70 -30.73
N VAL A 100 18.60 9.41 -30.65
CA VAL A 100 17.25 8.91 -30.89
C VAL A 100 16.58 8.55 -29.58
N ILE A 101 16.66 7.29 -29.16
CA ILE A 101 16.18 6.82 -27.86
C ILE A 101 17.07 5.63 -27.48
N LYS A 102 17.86 5.76 -26.43
CA LYS A 102 18.76 4.69 -26.00
C LYS A 102 17.97 3.46 -25.55
N GLY A 103 18.30 2.30 -26.09
CA GLY A 103 17.65 1.01 -25.79
C GLY A 103 16.31 0.78 -26.50
N SER A 104 15.94 1.62 -27.46
CA SER A 104 14.73 1.47 -28.28
C SER A 104 14.93 0.57 -29.49
N ILE A 105 13.82 0.07 -30.00
CA ILE A 105 13.71 -0.76 -31.21
C ILE A 105 12.58 -0.22 -32.11
N THR A 106 12.40 -0.77 -33.31
CA THR A 106 11.20 -0.51 -34.11
C THR A 106 10.22 -1.67 -33.95
N ALA A 107 8.92 -1.42 -33.97
CA ALA A 107 7.91 -2.49 -33.89
C ALA A 107 7.96 -3.42 -35.12
N GLU A 108 8.26 -2.84 -36.30
CA GLU A 108 8.25 -3.55 -37.57
C GLU A 108 9.52 -3.23 -38.38
N CYS A 109 9.84 -4.13 -39.32
CA CYS A 109 10.87 -3.92 -40.31
C CYS A 109 10.44 -2.83 -41.32
N GLY A 110 11.41 -2.14 -41.93
CA GLY A 110 11.14 -1.13 -42.95
C GLY A 110 10.58 0.17 -42.39
N THR A 111 10.79 0.44 -41.11
CA THR A 111 10.36 1.68 -40.47
C THR A 111 10.98 2.90 -41.17
N THR A 112 10.15 3.89 -41.45
CA THR A 112 10.49 5.06 -42.27
C THR A 112 10.77 6.32 -41.45
N SER A 113 10.70 6.29 -40.13
CA SER A 113 10.87 7.50 -39.32
C SER A 113 11.41 7.23 -37.92
N LYS A 114 12.06 8.25 -37.35
CA LYS A 114 12.51 8.26 -35.95
C LYS A 114 11.36 7.98 -34.95
N SER A 115 10.13 8.40 -35.26
CA SER A 115 8.96 8.19 -34.39
C SER A 115 8.55 6.73 -34.29
N GLY A 116 9.02 5.86 -35.19
CA GLY A 116 8.81 4.41 -35.07
C GLY A 116 9.74 3.73 -34.07
N CYS A 117 10.70 4.45 -33.47
CA CYS A 117 11.55 3.93 -32.41
C CYS A 117 10.79 3.97 -31.08
N ILE A 118 10.54 2.80 -30.50
CA ILE A 118 9.79 2.58 -29.27
C ILE A 118 10.57 1.70 -28.29
N CYS A 119 10.25 1.77 -27.00
CA CYS A 119 10.87 0.87 -26.04
C CYS A 119 10.33 -0.56 -26.18
N PRO A 120 11.18 -1.59 -26.11
CA PRO A 120 10.74 -2.98 -26.18
C PRO A 120 9.89 -3.36 -24.96
N ALA A 121 9.21 -4.51 -25.07
CA ALA A 121 8.48 -5.15 -23.97
C ALA A 121 9.28 -5.17 -22.65
N GLY A 122 8.62 -4.91 -21.53
CA GLY A 122 9.22 -4.80 -20.19
C GLY A 122 10.01 -3.52 -19.93
N LYS A 123 10.03 -2.56 -20.87
CA LYS A 123 10.69 -1.25 -20.69
C LYS A 123 9.76 -0.09 -21.00
N TYR A 124 9.99 1.05 -20.37
CA TYR A 124 9.30 2.30 -20.64
C TYR A 124 10.27 3.42 -21.02
N LEU A 125 9.79 4.38 -21.78
CA LEU A 125 10.51 5.59 -22.14
C LEU A 125 10.50 6.58 -20.97
N ASN A 126 11.68 6.89 -20.43
CA ASN A 126 11.86 8.07 -19.59
C ASN A 126 12.11 9.29 -20.49
N ASN A 127 11.17 10.23 -20.49
CA ASN A 127 11.23 11.43 -21.34
C ASN A 127 12.32 12.41 -20.92
N GLU A 128 12.73 12.42 -19.65
CA GLU A 128 13.78 13.33 -19.15
C GLU A 128 15.15 12.93 -19.68
N THR A 129 15.41 11.62 -19.77
CA THR A 129 16.69 11.08 -20.20
C THR A 129 16.69 10.55 -21.64
N SER A 130 15.52 10.48 -22.30
CA SER A 130 15.35 9.86 -23.62
C SER A 130 15.91 8.43 -23.70
N THR A 131 15.71 7.65 -22.63
CA THR A 131 16.22 6.27 -22.52
C THR A 131 15.12 5.29 -22.13
N CYS A 132 15.20 4.07 -22.66
CA CYS A 132 14.36 2.96 -22.24
C CYS A 132 14.86 2.35 -20.92
N VAL A 133 14.07 2.52 -19.87
CA VAL A 133 14.34 2.00 -18.52
C VAL A 133 13.48 0.77 -18.27
N THR A 134 13.99 -0.20 -17.52
CA THR A 134 13.21 -1.39 -17.11
C THR A 134 11.99 -0.96 -16.30
N ALA A 135 10.83 -1.51 -16.63
CA ALA A 135 9.61 -1.23 -15.89
C ALA A 135 9.71 -1.76 -14.44
N PRO A 136 9.15 -1.04 -13.45
CA PRO A 136 9.06 -1.55 -12.08
C PRO A 136 8.12 -2.76 -12.01
N GLU A 137 8.17 -3.49 -10.90
CA GLU A 137 7.23 -4.58 -10.64
C GLU A 137 5.77 -4.10 -10.68
N GLY A 138 4.90 -4.89 -11.29
CA GLY A 138 3.47 -4.57 -11.42
C GLY A 138 3.07 -3.81 -12.68
N VAL A 139 3.99 -3.60 -13.62
CA VAL A 139 3.67 -3.15 -14.99
C VAL A 139 3.55 -4.37 -15.90
N LYS A 140 2.55 -4.37 -16.80
CA LYS A 140 2.40 -5.40 -17.82
C LYS A 140 3.61 -5.42 -18.76
N GLU A 141 4.39 -6.49 -18.68
CA GLU A 141 5.62 -6.63 -19.46
C GLU A 141 5.37 -6.80 -20.97
N THR A 142 4.17 -7.22 -21.38
CA THR A 142 3.85 -7.55 -22.77
C THR A 142 3.60 -6.33 -23.68
N VAL A 143 3.54 -5.13 -23.11
CA VAL A 143 3.21 -3.91 -23.87
C VAL A 143 4.49 -3.23 -24.34
N GLU A 144 4.61 -3.00 -25.65
CA GLU A 144 5.72 -2.24 -26.24
C GLU A 144 5.39 -0.75 -26.32
N GLY A 145 6.42 0.09 -26.35
CA GLY A 145 6.27 1.54 -26.52
C GLY A 145 5.63 2.26 -25.34
N MET A 146 5.65 1.65 -24.15
CA MET A 146 5.24 2.33 -22.92
C MET A 146 6.11 3.56 -22.66
N ASN A 147 5.51 4.61 -22.14
CA ASN A 147 6.20 5.75 -21.54
C ASN A 147 5.75 5.87 -20.07
N VAL A 148 6.30 6.84 -19.32
CA VAL A 148 5.92 7.04 -17.92
C VAL A 148 4.40 7.20 -17.75
N THR A 149 3.74 7.99 -18.60
CA THR A 149 2.31 8.27 -18.50
C THR A 149 1.41 7.15 -18.96
N THR A 150 1.86 6.31 -19.88
CA THR A 150 1.10 5.21 -20.49
C THR A 150 1.43 3.83 -19.93
N MET A 151 2.26 3.75 -18.88
CA MET A 151 2.53 2.48 -18.20
C MET A 151 1.20 1.81 -17.81
N ASN A 152 1.03 0.56 -18.25
CA ASN A 152 -0.18 -0.21 -18.01
C ASN A 152 0.03 -1.12 -16.80
N LEU A 153 -0.61 -0.78 -15.68
CA LEU A 153 -0.44 -1.52 -14.44
C LEU A 153 -1.23 -2.84 -14.45
N GLU A 154 -0.65 -3.86 -13.83
CA GLU A 154 -1.32 -5.11 -13.50
C GLU A 154 -2.31 -4.92 -12.35
N LYS A 155 -3.23 -5.88 -12.22
CA LYS A 155 -4.18 -5.92 -11.11
C LYS A 155 -3.40 -6.02 -9.78
N GLY A 156 -3.87 -5.31 -8.75
CA GLY A 156 -3.22 -5.25 -7.44
C GLY A 156 -2.15 -4.18 -7.31
N PHE A 157 -1.84 -3.45 -8.38
CA PHE A 157 -0.89 -2.33 -8.35
C PHE A 157 -1.60 -0.99 -8.56
N TRP A 158 -1.05 0.03 -7.91
CA TRP A 158 -1.57 1.39 -7.88
C TRP A 158 -0.44 2.40 -8.01
N ARG A 159 -0.75 3.56 -8.60
CA ARG A 159 0.17 4.69 -8.69
C ARG A 159 -0.55 5.98 -8.37
N THR A 160 0.21 6.96 -7.92
CA THR A 160 -0.32 8.26 -7.53
C THR A 160 -0.82 9.08 -8.71
N GLU A 161 0.00 9.16 -9.75
CA GLU A 161 -0.22 10.00 -10.93
C GLU A 161 0.36 9.31 -12.16
N SER A 162 -0.07 9.72 -13.34
CA SER A 162 0.41 9.13 -14.60
C SER A 162 1.90 9.39 -14.80
N GLY A 163 2.42 10.53 -14.35
CA GLY A 163 3.85 10.86 -14.40
C GLY A 163 4.72 10.15 -13.36
N SER A 164 4.15 9.37 -12.44
CA SER A 164 4.93 8.69 -11.39
C SER A 164 5.44 7.33 -11.88
N SER A 165 6.75 7.10 -11.73
CA SER A 165 7.37 5.78 -11.88
C SER A 165 7.33 4.94 -10.59
N ASP A 166 6.80 5.50 -9.50
CA ASP A 166 6.66 4.79 -8.23
C ASP A 166 5.34 4.00 -8.22
N ILE A 167 5.47 2.69 -8.29
CA ILE A 167 4.37 1.74 -8.41
C ILE A 167 4.30 0.96 -7.10
N LEU A 168 3.12 1.01 -6.48
CA LEU A 168 2.90 0.44 -5.16
C LEU A 168 1.90 -0.71 -5.25
N MET A 169 2.16 -1.76 -4.48
CA MET A 169 1.21 -2.84 -4.29
C MET A 169 0.08 -2.39 -3.35
N CYS A 170 -1.15 -2.69 -3.73
CA CYS A 170 -2.34 -2.40 -2.93
C CYS A 170 -2.46 -3.32 -1.72
N LEU A 171 -3.22 -2.87 -0.71
CA LEU A 171 -3.47 -3.67 0.48
C LEU A 171 -4.17 -4.98 0.14
N ALA A 172 -5.10 -4.96 -0.81
CA ALA A 172 -5.69 -6.16 -1.37
C ALA A 172 -5.64 -6.08 -2.89
N GLU A 173 -5.30 -7.19 -3.52
CA GLU A 173 -5.18 -7.30 -4.98
C GLU A 173 -6.49 -6.95 -5.69
N ASP A 174 -7.63 -7.26 -5.07
CA ASP A 174 -8.96 -7.03 -5.61
C ASP A 174 -9.42 -5.56 -5.57
N HIS A 175 -8.75 -4.69 -4.81
CA HIS A 175 -9.13 -3.27 -4.72
C HIS A 175 -8.61 -2.46 -5.91
N CYS A 176 -7.48 -2.88 -6.48
CA CYS A 176 -6.82 -2.19 -7.56
C CYS A 176 -6.98 -2.98 -8.86
N LEU A 177 -7.75 -2.42 -9.78
CA LEU A 177 -7.96 -2.98 -11.11
C LEU A 177 -6.71 -2.82 -12.00
N GLY A 178 -5.82 -1.89 -11.65
CA GLY A 178 -4.64 -1.53 -12.44
C GLY A 178 -5.03 -0.66 -13.63
N GLY A 179 -4.32 -0.79 -14.74
CA GLY A 179 -4.58 -0.02 -15.97
C GLY A 179 -3.66 1.19 -16.17
N PRO A 180 -3.85 1.92 -17.29
CA PRO A 180 -3.01 3.06 -17.66
C PRO A 180 -3.47 4.38 -17.01
N ASN A 181 -4.70 4.49 -16.52
CA ASN A 181 -5.24 5.75 -16.00
C ASN A 181 -5.27 5.73 -14.47
N PRO A 182 -4.65 6.70 -13.76
CA PRO A 182 -4.68 6.76 -12.30
C PRO A 182 -6.08 6.88 -11.69
N GLU A 183 -6.99 7.54 -12.38
CA GLU A 183 -8.36 7.80 -11.90
C GLU A 183 -9.25 6.55 -11.91
N GLU A 184 -8.94 5.56 -12.75
CA GLU A 184 -9.74 4.35 -12.96
C GLU A 184 -9.08 3.10 -12.35
N GLN A 185 -8.05 3.28 -11.51
CA GLN A 185 -7.31 2.16 -10.92
C GLN A 185 -8.06 1.46 -9.80
N CYS A 186 -9.00 2.16 -9.17
CA CYS A 186 -9.72 1.63 -8.03
C CYS A 186 -11.01 0.94 -8.47
N LYS A 187 -11.31 -0.17 -7.78
CA LYS A 187 -12.60 -0.84 -7.91
C LYS A 187 -13.71 0.09 -7.41
N GLU A 188 -14.89 -0.05 -7.99
CA GLU A 188 -16.09 0.69 -7.58
C GLU A 188 -16.31 0.66 -6.05
N GLY A 189 -16.58 1.82 -5.46
CA GLY A 189 -16.71 2.01 -4.01
C GLY A 189 -15.40 2.17 -3.26
N HIS A 190 -14.24 2.05 -3.92
CA HIS A 190 -12.92 2.31 -3.35
C HIS A 190 -12.28 3.55 -4.00
N ILE A 191 -11.68 4.40 -3.19
CA ILE A 191 -10.98 5.63 -3.59
C ILE A 191 -9.71 5.83 -2.75
N GLY A 192 -8.99 6.92 -3.04
CA GLY A 192 -7.85 7.37 -2.24
C GLY A 192 -6.57 6.54 -2.43
N PRO A 193 -5.56 6.76 -1.56
CA PRO A 193 -4.27 6.08 -1.67
C PRO A 193 -4.43 4.56 -1.57
N LEU A 194 -3.82 3.82 -2.51
CA LEU A 194 -3.88 2.34 -2.58
C LEU A 194 -5.31 1.77 -2.66
N CYS A 195 -6.30 2.58 -3.07
CA CYS A 195 -7.72 2.21 -3.09
C CYS A 195 -8.22 1.69 -1.71
N ALA A 196 -7.66 2.26 -0.64
CA ALA A 196 -7.88 1.84 0.74
C ALA A 196 -8.92 2.68 1.48
N VAL A 197 -9.58 3.62 0.79
CA VAL A 197 -10.64 4.46 1.36
C VAL A 197 -11.96 4.09 0.68
N CYS A 198 -13.06 4.07 1.42
CA CYS A 198 -14.37 3.84 0.81
C CYS A 198 -14.94 5.15 0.27
N ASP A 199 -15.57 5.07 -0.90
CA ASP A 199 -16.25 6.20 -1.54
C ASP A 199 -17.54 6.58 -0.79
N ASP A 200 -18.06 7.77 -1.09
CA ASP A 200 -19.30 8.26 -0.51
C ASP A 200 -20.46 7.28 -0.81
N GLY A 201 -21.18 6.87 0.24
CA GLY A 201 -22.25 5.87 0.15
C GLY A 201 -21.78 4.42 0.33
N TYR A 202 -20.49 4.19 0.58
CA TYR A 202 -19.94 2.88 0.96
C TYR A 202 -19.39 2.90 2.39
N ALA A 203 -19.50 1.77 3.09
CA ALA A 203 -18.92 1.56 4.40
C ALA A 203 -17.87 0.45 4.41
N SER A 204 -16.78 0.72 5.11
CA SER A 204 -15.74 -0.25 5.40
C SER A 204 -16.25 -1.37 6.30
N THR A 205 -16.09 -2.61 5.86
CA THR A 205 -16.26 -3.83 6.66
C THR A 205 -14.90 -4.52 6.78
N GLY A 206 -14.48 -4.86 8.00
CA GLY A 206 -13.14 -5.40 8.27
C GLY A 206 -12.06 -4.31 8.37
N GLY A 207 -10.79 -4.71 8.36
CA GLY A 207 -9.66 -3.78 8.49
C GLY A 207 -8.37 -4.31 7.87
N GLY A 208 -7.54 -3.40 7.35
CA GLY A 208 -6.29 -3.76 6.68
C GLY A 208 -6.50 -4.63 5.44
N LEU A 209 -5.95 -5.84 5.44
CA LEU A 209 -6.02 -6.81 4.33
C LEU A 209 -7.46 -7.31 4.03
N THR A 210 -8.38 -7.18 4.98
CA THR A 210 -9.77 -7.65 4.84
C THR A 210 -10.77 -6.52 4.63
N LEU A 211 -10.29 -5.29 4.45
CA LEU A 211 -11.13 -4.13 4.20
C LEU A 211 -12.00 -4.36 2.96
N LYS A 212 -13.32 -4.19 3.08
CA LYS A 212 -14.25 -4.20 1.94
C LYS A 212 -15.19 -3.01 2.04
N CYS A 213 -15.43 -2.33 0.93
CA CYS A 213 -16.39 -1.24 0.86
C CYS A 213 -17.74 -1.79 0.36
N ASN A 214 -18.75 -1.78 1.23
CA ASN A 214 -20.11 -2.23 0.92
C ASN A 214 -21.06 -1.04 0.83
N VAL A 215 -22.02 -1.09 -0.09
CA VAL A 215 -23.03 -0.02 -0.25
C VAL A 215 -23.87 0.13 1.01
N CYS A 216 -24.10 1.37 1.42
CA CYS A 216 -24.97 1.71 2.53
C CYS A 216 -26.43 1.77 2.08
N ASP A 217 -27.19 0.74 2.41
CA ASP A 217 -28.64 0.74 2.23
C ASP A 217 -29.27 1.57 3.37
N GLY A 218 -29.94 2.67 3.00
CA GLY A 218 -30.34 3.75 3.90
C GLY A 218 -31.32 3.33 5.01
N GLY A 219 -30.78 2.87 6.14
CA GLY A 219 -31.48 2.79 7.41
C GLY A 219 -31.04 3.94 8.31
N ASP A 220 -31.98 4.77 8.75
CA ASP A 220 -31.75 5.92 9.62
C ASP A 220 -31.31 5.47 11.03
N ALA A 221 -30.04 5.13 11.16
CA ALA A 221 -29.51 4.41 12.30
C ALA A 221 -28.87 5.32 13.37
N THR A 222 -28.85 6.64 13.13
CA THR A 222 -28.44 7.65 14.11
C THR A 222 -29.43 7.74 15.28
N GLN A 223 -30.73 7.61 15.03
CA GLN A 223 -31.75 7.57 16.08
C GLN A 223 -31.69 6.29 16.91
N THR A 224 -31.46 5.14 16.28
CA THR A 224 -31.46 3.83 16.96
C THR A 224 -30.29 3.69 17.93
N ILE A 225 -29.10 4.18 17.59
CA ILE A 225 -27.91 4.07 18.47
C ILE A 225 -27.92 5.10 19.59
N ALA A 226 -28.40 6.33 19.34
CA ALA A 226 -28.59 7.30 20.42
C ALA A 226 -29.56 6.75 21.46
N ILE A 227 -30.67 6.12 21.03
CA ILE A 227 -31.62 5.44 21.91
C ILE A 227 -30.95 4.30 22.68
N TYR A 228 -30.10 3.48 22.03
CA TYR A 228 -29.38 2.38 22.71
C TYR A 228 -28.29 2.85 23.68
N LEU A 229 -27.53 3.90 23.35
CA LEU A 229 -26.54 4.50 24.24
C LEU A 229 -27.20 5.23 25.42
N ASP A 230 -28.33 5.90 25.18
CA ASP A 230 -29.16 6.48 26.23
C ASP A 230 -29.79 5.38 27.09
N LEU A 231 -30.28 4.28 26.50
CA LEU A 231 -30.76 3.11 27.27
C LEU A 231 -29.64 2.42 28.05
N LEU A 232 -28.42 2.32 27.50
CA LEU A 232 -27.27 1.73 28.17
C LEU A 232 -26.80 2.62 29.34
N THR A 233 -26.75 3.93 29.13
CA THR A 233 -26.39 4.87 30.20
C THR A 233 -27.48 4.96 31.27
N ILE A 234 -28.76 4.92 30.89
CA ILE A 234 -29.89 4.84 31.83
C ILE A 234 -29.84 3.51 32.59
N THR A 235 -29.64 2.36 31.94
CA THR A 235 -29.57 1.05 32.62
C THR A 235 -28.36 0.93 33.54
N VAL A 236 -27.19 1.44 33.16
CA VAL A 236 -26.02 1.52 34.03
C VAL A 236 -26.27 2.46 35.21
N SER A 237 -26.89 3.62 34.98
CA SER A 237 -27.23 4.58 36.04
C SER A 237 -28.29 4.02 37.00
N LEU A 238 -29.26 3.27 36.48
CA LEU A 238 -30.30 2.60 37.25
C LEU A 238 -29.72 1.42 38.05
N ALA A 239 -28.86 0.62 37.43
CA ALA A 239 -28.16 -0.49 38.11
C ALA A 239 -27.26 0.05 39.23
N VAL A 240 -26.47 1.09 38.97
CA VAL A 240 -25.67 1.79 39.97
C VAL A 240 -26.55 2.37 41.08
N GLY A 241 -27.68 3.01 40.73
CA GLY A 241 -28.63 3.53 41.72
C GLY A 241 -29.28 2.44 42.58
N ILE A 242 -29.65 1.31 41.98
CA ILE A 242 -30.23 0.15 42.66
C ILE A 242 -29.20 -0.47 43.61
N THR A 243 -27.96 -0.71 43.16
CA THR A 243 -26.86 -1.21 44.02
C THR A 243 -26.55 -0.23 45.17
N LEU A 244 -26.49 1.08 44.91
CA LEU A 244 -26.27 2.06 45.97
C LEU A 244 -27.42 2.10 46.99
N SER A 245 -28.67 1.89 46.54
CA SER A 245 -29.86 1.94 47.41
C SER A 245 -30.13 0.64 48.19
N ALA A 246 -29.82 -0.52 47.61
CA ALA A 246 -30.09 -1.84 48.19
C ALA A 246 -29.13 -2.18 49.35
N GLU A 247 -27.91 -1.63 49.35
CA GLU A 247 -26.92 -1.91 50.40
C GLU A 247 -26.85 -0.89 51.53
N CYS A 248 -27.32 0.34 51.35
CA CYS A 248 -27.46 1.26 52.48
C CYS A 248 -28.74 0.98 53.32
N HIS A 249 -29.56 0.00 52.90
CA HIS A 249 -30.69 -0.56 53.64
C HIS A 249 -30.59 -2.09 53.67
N ASP A 250 -29.98 -2.69 54.70
CA ASP A 250 -29.79 -4.14 54.95
C ASP A 250 -30.85 -5.11 54.31
N LEU A 251 -30.80 -5.31 53.00
CA LEU A 251 -31.69 -6.19 52.25
C LEU A 251 -30.84 -7.20 51.49
N ASN A 252 -30.66 -8.37 52.11
CA ASN A 252 -30.02 -9.52 51.47
C ASN A 252 -30.85 -10.01 50.27
N PHE A 253 -30.30 -9.90 49.06
CA PHE A 253 -30.86 -10.53 47.86
C PHE A 253 -30.20 -11.89 47.56
N PRO A 254 -30.93 -12.83 46.91
CA PRO A 254 -30.47 -14.20 46.70
C PRO A 254 -29.41 -14.32 45.59
N SER A 255 -28.64 -15.40 45.66
CA SER A 255 -27.45 -15.78 44.86
C SER A 255 -27.63 -15.88 43.33
N PHE A 256 -28.74 -15.42 42.77
CA PHE A 256 -29.02 -15.46 41.33
C PHE A 256 -28.35 -14.30 40.58
N ILE A 257 -28.19 -13.13 41.20
CA ILE A 257 -27.62 -11.92 40.55
C ILE A 257 -26.10 -12.06 40.33
N THR A 258 -25.39 -12.81 41.19
CA THR A 258 -23.96 -13.12 41.02
C THR A 258 -23.69 -14.07 39.84
N ILE A 259 -24.65 -14.93 39.47
CA ILE A 259 -24.56 -15.82 38.29
C ILE A 259 -24.80 -15.03 36.99
N PHE A 260 -25.67 -14.01 37.05
CA PHE A 260 -25.92 -13.14 35.91
C PHE A 260 -24.70 -12.25 35.60
N LEU A 261 -23.96 -11.82 36.63
CA LEU A 261 -22.72 -11.08 36.48
C LEU A 261 -21.53 -11.96 36.06
N SER A 262 -21.46 -13.23 36.48
CA SER A 262 -20.41 -14.16 36.00
C SER A 262 -20.54 -14.49 34.51
N SER A 263 -21.77 -14.44 33.97
CA SER A 263 -22.05 -14.70 32.56
C SER A 263 -21.60 -13.57 31.62
N THR A 264 -21.33 -12.37 32.13
CA THR A 264 -20.87 -11.22 31.32
C THR A 264 -19.36 -11.23 31.04
N SER A 265 -18.59 -12.09 31.72
CA SER A 265 -17.15 -12.26 31.50
C SER A 265 -16.79 -12.89 30.15
N SER A 266 -17.74 -13.58 29.50
CA SER A 266 -17.55 -14.19 28.18
C SER A 266 -17.65 -13.21 27.01
N ILE A 267 -17.99 -11.93 27.26
CA ILE A 267 -18.23 -10.93 26.22
C ILE A 267 -17.02 -9.98 26.03
N VAL A 268 -15.98 -10.07 26.87
CA VAL A 268 -14.79 -9.21 26.73
C VAL A 268 -13.78 -9.77 25.72
N ASN A 269 -14.28 -10.03 24.52
CA ASN A 269 -13.50 -9.90 23.30
C ASN A 269 -14.27 -8.88 22.47
N LEU A 270 -14.35 -7.65 22.98
CA LEU A 270 -15.11 -6.56 22.36
C LEU A 270 -14.32 -6.02 21.17
N ASP A 271 -14.26 -6.83 20.13
CA ASP A 271 -14.24 -6.39 18.76
C ASP A 271 -15.70 -6.09 18.30
N PHE A 272 -16.51 -5.54 19.22
CA PHE A 272 -17.94 -5.30 19.04
C PHE A 272 -18.21 -4.18 18.01
N LEU A 273 -17.18 -3.41 17.68
CA LEU A 273 -17.20 -2.45 16.59
C LEU A 273 -17.10 -3.13 15.22
N ASN A 274 -16.70 -4.40 15.14
CA ASN A 274 -16.65 -5.19 13.90
C ASN A 274 -17.93 -6.01 13.64
N LEU A 275 -18.88 -6.05 14.59
CA LEU A 275 -20.14 -6.79 14.49
C LEU A 275 -21.36 -5.92 14.14
N MET A 276 -21.17 -4.60 14.06
CA MET A 276 -22.20 -3.65 13.65
C MET A 276 -21.62 -2.80 12.51
N PRO A 277 -22.29 -2.67 11.35
CA PRO A 277 -21.83 -1.81 10.27
C PRO A 277 -22.11 -0.34 10.64
N LEU A 278 -21.42 0.16 11.68
CA LEU A 278 -21.43 1.56 12.09
C LEU A 278 -20.85 2.48 11.01
N GLY A 279 -20.06 1.93 10.09
CA GLY A 279 -19.49 2.65 8.96
C GLY A 279 -20.53 3.30 8.03
N CYS A 280 -21.77 2.80 8.00
CA CYS A 280 -22.86 3.42 7.23
C CYS A 280 -23.58 4.57 7.93
N ILE A 281 -23.27 4.81 9.20
CA ILE A 281 -23.97 5.75 10.06
C ILE A 281 -23.07 6.96 10.32
N THR A 282 -21.77 6.70 10.49
CA THR A 282 -20.71 7.70 10.54
C THR A 282 -19.44 7.08 9.98
N THR A 283 -18.71 7.75 9.09
CA THR A 283 -17.33 7.35 8.78
C THR A 283 -16.55 7.35 10.10
N SER A 284 -16.07 6.17 10.52
CA SER A 284 -15.38 6.03 11.80
C SER A 284 -13.91 6.40 11.61
N ASP A 285 -13.63 7.69 11.45
CA ASP A 285 -12.27 8.18 11.26
C ASP A 285 -11.45 7.90 12.54
N LEU A 286 -10.16 7.59 12.37
CA LEU A 286 -9.26 7.30 13.51
C LEU A 286 -9.34 8.36 14.61
N HIS A 287 -9.52 9.63 14.24
CA HIS A 287 -9.64 10.76 15.17
C HIS A 287 -10.78 10.58 16.17
N ARG A 288 -11.96 10.11 15.73
CA ARG A 288 -13.13 9.90 16.60
C ARG A 288 -12.91 8.71 17.51
N THR A 289 -12.41 7.60 16.97
CA THR A 289 -12.09 6.40 17.77
C THR A 289 -11.04 6.71 18.83
N LEU A 290 -10.03 7.53 18.50
CA LEU A 290 -9.00 7.98 19.44
C LEU A 290 -9.63 8.75 20.61
N VAL A 291 -10.53 9.69 20.35
CA VAL A 291 -11.21 10.47 21.40
C VAL A 291 -12.09 9.58 22.27
N VAL A 292 -12.87 8.67 21.69
CA VAL A 292 -13.73 7.75 22.46
C VAL A 292 -12.89 6.81 23.33
N MET A 293 -11.83 6.23 22.79
CA MET A 293 -10.95 5.31 23.53
C MET A 293 -10.11 6.00 24.60
N THR A 294 -9.85 7.30 24.49
CA THR A 294 -9.10 8.07 25.51
C THR A 294 -10.03 8.68 26.56
N LEU A 295 -11.18 9.25 26.19
CA LEU A 295 -12.13 9.84 27.13
C LEU A 295 -12.99 8.80 27.86
N GLY A 296 -13.33 7.68 27.21
CA GLY A 296 -14.14 6.61 27.81
C GLY A 296 -13.55 6.04 29.11
N PRO A 297 -12.25 5.72 29.17
CA PRO A 297 -11.62 5.29 30.42
C PRO A 297 -11.64 6.36 31.51
N PHE A 298 -11.54 7.65 31.17
CA PHE A 298 -11.66 8.72 32.16
C PHE A 298 -13.08 8.86 32.72
N THR A 299 -14.10 8.76 31.88
CA THR A 299 -15.50 8.82 32.33
C THR A 299 -15.86 7.60 33.19
N LEU A 300 -15.44 6.41 32.78
CA LEU A 300 -15.57 5.18 33.57
C LEU A 300 -14.78 5.25 34.88
N GLY A 301 -13.58 5.81 34.87
CA GLY A 301 -12.76 6.03 36.07
C GLY A 301 -13.39 7.02 37.04
N PHE A 302 -13.97 8.11 36.53
CA PHE A 302 -14.69 9.08 37.35
C PHE A 302 -15.93 8.48 38.01
N LEU A 303 -16.72 7.70 37.27
CA LEU A 303 -17.88 6.98 37.80
C LEU A 303 -17.46 5.97 38.89
N ASN A 304 -16.39 5.23 38.66
CA ASN A 304 -15.82 4.32 39.65
C ASN A 304 -15.34 5.04 40.92
N LEU A 305 -14.75 6.23 40.78
CA LEU A 305 -14.33 7.03 41.93
C LEU A 305 -15.53 7.51 42.77
N LEU A 306 -16.64 7.85 42.12
CA LEU A 306 -17.88 8.20 42.82
C LEU A 306 -18.47 6.99 43.57
N LEU A 307 -18.48 5.81 42.93
CA LEU A 307 -18.89 4.56 43.55
C LEU A 307 -18.02 4.19 44.76
N TYR A 308 -16.69 4.29 44.61
CA TYR A 308 -15.73 4.07 45.69
C TYR A 308 -16.02 4.98 46.90
N LYS A 309 -16.23 6.27 46.66
CA LYS A 309 -16.57 7.23 47.72
C LYS A 309 -17.91 6.91 48.37
N ALA A 310 -18.91 6.50 47.60
CA ALA A 310 -20.23 6.13 48.13
C ALA A 310 -20.16 4.89 49.03
N PHE A 311 -19.51 3.81 48.59
CA PHE A 311 -19.33 2.60 49.41
C PHE A 311 -18.53 2.86 50.68
N LYS A 312 -17.49 3.70 50.61
CA LYS A 312 -16.73 4.14 51.77
C LYS A 312 -17.58 4.95 52.76
N THR A 313 -18.53 5.72 52.25
CA THR A 313 -19.46 6.52 53.08
C THR A 313 -20.52 5.65 53.76
N CYS A 314 -21.03 4.60 53.11
CA CYS A 314 -21.95 3.62 53.72
C CYS A 314 -21.22 2.54 54.57
N GLY A 315 -19.91 2.65 54.83
CA GLY A 315 -19.18 1.72 55.69
C GLY A 315 -18.88 0.33 55.08
N ALA A 316 -19.21 0.12 53.81
CA ALA A 316 -18.98 -1.13 53.07
C ALA A 316 -17.53 -1.23 52.55
N LYS A 317 -16.58 -1.40 53.48
CA LYS A 317 -15.13 -1.36 53.20
C LYS A 317 -14.68 -2.41 52.16
N HIS A 318 -15.20 -3.62 52.26
CA HIS A 318 -14.90 -4.73 51.35
C HIS A 318 -15.23 -4.41 49.88
N ARG A 319 -16.44 -3.90 49.60
CA ARG A 319 -16.87 -3.55 48.24
C ARG A 319 -16.19 -2.31 47.68
N ALA A 320 -15.81 -1.36 48.52
CA ALA A 320 -15.01 -0.22 48.09
C ALA A 320 -13.65 -0.70 47.53
N ASN A 321 -13.03 -1.67 48.18
CA ASN A 321 -11.74 -2.22 47.78
C ASN A 321 -11.84 -3.12 46.55
N GLU A 322 -12.92 -3.90 46.43
CA GLU A 322 -13.24 -4.66 45.21
C GLU A 322 -13.46 -3.74 43.99
N THR A 323 -14.20 -2.63 44.18
CA THR A 323 -14.43 -1.62 43.13
C THR A 323 -13.12 -0.98 42.67
N PHE A 324 -12.20 -0.70 43.61
CA PHE A 324 -10.88 -0.15 43.28
C PHE A 324 -10.01 -1.16 42.51
N GLY A 325 -10.06 -2.45 42.87
CA GLY A 325 -9.36 -3.52 42.15
C GLY A 325 -9.84 -3.65 40.70
N TRP A 326 -11.15 -3.67 40.47
CA TRP A 326 -11.73 -3.71 39.12
C TRP A 326 -11.34 -2.51 38.27
N PHE A 327 -11.30 -1.30 38.86
CA PHE A 327 -10.82 -0.11 38.16
C PHE A 327 -9.37 -0.27 37.68
N LEU A 328 -8.47 -0.71 38.57
CA LEU A 328 -7.06 -0.93 38.23
C LEU A 328 -6.88 -2.04 37.18
N PHE A 329 -7.67 -3.11 37.26
CA PHE A 329 -7.63 -4.19 36.29
C PHE A 329 -8.12 -3.75 34.90
N ILE A 330 -9.26 -3.05 34.82
CA ILE A 330 -9.82 -2.54 33.56
C ILE A 330 -8.87 -1.51 32.93
N SER A 331 -8.29 -0.59 33.74
CA SER A 331 -7.29 0.36 33.26
C SER A 331 -6.06 -0.34 32.67
N PHE A 332 -5.61 -1.45 33.27
CA PHE A 332 -4.49 -2.25 32.75
C PHE A 332 -4.83 -2.94 31.43
N LEU A 333 -6.04 -3.49 31.29
CA LEU A 333 -6.49 -4.15 30.06
C LEU A 333 -6.66 -3.19 28.89
N ILE A 334 -7.11 -1.97 29.14
CA ILE A 334 -7.36 -0.97 28.09
C ILE A 334 -6.05 -0.29 27.65
N LEU A 335 -5.03 -0.25 28.50
CA LEU A 335 -3.78 0.46 28.25
C LEU A 335 -3.08 0.08 26.92
N PRO A 336 -2.89 -1.22 26.56
CA PRO A 336 -2.25 -1.57 25.29
C PRO A 336 -3.02 -1.07 24.06
N SER A 337 -4.35 -1.19 24.09
CA SER A 337 -5.22 -0.76 22.98
C SER A 337 -5.21 0.76 22.79
N VAL A 338 -5.23 1.52 23.88
CA VAL A 338 -5.15 3.00 23.81
C VAL A 338 -3.77 3.45 23.35
N CYS A 339 -2.70 2.84 23.88
CA CYS A 339 -1.32 3.16 23.48
C CYS A 339 -1.10 2.90 21.98
N THR A 340 -1.55 1.76 21.45
CA THR A 340 -1.39 1.45 20.01
C THR A 340 -2.11 2.47 19.13
N LYS A 341 -3.31 2.92 19.50
CA LYS A 341 -4.03 3.98 18.76
C LYS A 341 -3.36 5.35 18.84
N ILE A 342 -2.83 5.72 20.02
CA ILE A 342 -2.06 6.97 20.19
C ILE A 342 -0.84 6.95 19.27
N PHE A 343 -0.02 5.89 19.31
CA PHE A 343 1.19 5.81 18.50
C PHE A 343 0.89 5.72 16.99
N SER A 344 -0.23 5.09 16.63
CA SER A 344 -0.69 5.03 15.24
C SER A 344 -1.01 6.40 14.65
N THR A 345 -1.29 7.41 15.49
CA THR A 345 -1.59 8.79 15.05
C THR A 345 -0.35 9.50 14.47
N PHE A 346 0.86 9.03 14.78
CA PHE A 346 2.11 9.62 14.27
C PHE A 346 2.66 8.88 13.03
N ALA A 347 2.02 7.79 12.61
CA ALA A 347 2.53 6.90 11.57
C ALA A 347 2.07 7.32 10.17
N CYS A 348 2.62 8.42 9.65
CA CYS A 348 2.35 8.89 8.29
C CYS A 348 3.20 8.19 7.23
N ARG A 349 2.70 8.17 5.99
CA ARG A 349 3.38 7.69 4.79
C ARG A 349 3.31 8.77 3.73
N ASP A 350 4.47 9.17 3.23
CA ASP A 350 4.60 10.12 2.15
C ASP A 350 4.42 9.41 0.80
N PHE A 351 3.69 10.05 -0.11
CA PHE A 351 3.58 9.63 -1.50
C PHE A 351 4.35 10.62 -2.38
N ASN A 352 4.98 10.10 -3.44
CA ASN A 352 5.74 10.92 -4.38
C ASN A 352 4.85 11.92 -5.13
N GLY A 353 5.45 13.05 -5.55
CA GLY A 353 4.77 14.15 -6.23
C GLY A 353 4.08 15.13 -5.27
N ASP A 354 3.03 15.80 -5.75
CA ASP A 354 2.24 16.77 -4.98
C ASP A 354 1.06 16.13 -4.21
N TYR A 355 1.01 14.79 -4.18
CA TYR A 355 -0.11 14.05 -3.58
C TYR A 355 -0.18 14.12 -2.06
N GLY A 356 0.95 14.38 -1.40
CA GLY A 356 1.02 14.60 0.04
C GLY A 356 1.15 13.33 0.89
N SER A 357 1.03 13.51 2.20
CA SER A 357 1.24 12.46 3.21
C SER A 357 -0.06 11.98 3.82
N TYR A 358 -0.23 10.66 3.99
CA TYR A 358 -1.43 10.04 4.56
C TYR A 358 -1.13 9.08 5.69
N LEU A 359 -2.10 8.89 6.59
CA LEU A 359 -1.92 8.05 7.77
C LEU A 359 -2.00 6.55 7.42
N LYS A 360 -0.99 5.76 7.84
CA LYS A 360 -0.87 4.34 7.44
C LYS A 360 -2.03 3.44 7.89
N VAL A 361 -2.66 3.77 9.01
CA VAL A 361 -3.77 2.99 9.59
C VAL A 361 -5.11 3.40 8.98
N ASP A 362 -5.19 4.60 8.42
CA ASP A 362 -6.42 5.19 7.91
C ASP A 362 -6.07 6.20 6.80
N TYR A 363 -6.01 5.71 5.56
CA TYR A 363 -5.62 6.51 4.40
C TYR A 363 -6.65 7.58 4.02
N SER A 364 -7.79 7.68 4.73
CA SER A 364 -8.72 8.80 4.57
C SER A 364 -8.16 10.11 5.16
N ILE A 365 -7.19 10.00 6.07
CA ILE A 365 -6.63 11.14 6.80
C ILE A 365 -5.34 11.62 6.14
N ASN A 366 -5.37 12.85 5.65
CA ASN A 366 -4.18 13.56 5.18
C ASN A 366 -3.41 14.14 6.38
N CYS A 367 -2.13 13.79 6.50
CA CYS A 367 -1.25 14.20 7.58
C CYS A 367 -0.85 15.69 7.55
N ASP A 368 -0.87 16.31 6.38
CA ASP A 368 -0.55 17.72 6.19
C ASP A 368 -1.71 18.65 6.57
N SER A 369 -2.93 18.09 6.69
CA SER A 369 -4.14 18.82 7.03
C SER A 369 -4.04 19.50 8.40
N ALA A 370 -4.61 20.71 8.51
CA ALA A 370 -4.67 21.45 9.77
C ALA A 370 -5.50 20.72 10.84
N GLU A 371 -6.45 19.90 10.42
CA GLU A 371 -7.27 19.07 11.30
C GLU A 371 -6.42 17.96 11.95
N HIS A 372 -5.65 17.20 11.17
CA HIS A 372 -4.78 16.16 11.72
C HIS A 372 -3.75 16.73 12.70
N LYS A 373 -3.18 17.91 12.42
CA LYS A 373 -2.22 18.58 13.32
C LYS A 373 -2.80 18.87 14.71
N LYS A 374 -4.11 19.15 14.82
CA LYS A 374 -4.78 19.29 16.13
C LYS A 374 -4.81 17.96 16.87
N TYR A 375 -5.11 16.87 16.17
CA TYR A 375 -5.12 15.53 16.76
C TYR A 375 -3.72 15.01 17.12
N VAL A 376 -2.67 15.39 16.38
CA VAL A 376 -1.27 15.14 16.77
C VAL A 376 -0.96 15.80 18.11
N THR A 377 -1.37 17.06 18.28
CA THR A 377 -1.19 17.79 19.56
C THR A 377 -1.94 17.11 20.70
N TYR A 378 -3.18 16.67 20.45
CA TYR A 378 -3.96 15.89 21.42
C TYR A 378 -3.29 14.55 21.76
N ALA A 379 -2.79 13.82 20.76
CA ALA A 379 -2.09 12.55 20.96
C ALA A 379 -0.82 12.72 21.78
N CYS A 380 -0.06 13.81 21.58
CA CYS A 380 1.10 14.14 22.41
C CYS A 380 0.73 14.33 23.89
N PHE A 381 -0.39 14.99 24.18
CA PHE A 381 -0.89 15.10 25.55
C PHE A 381 -1.27 13.72 26.11
N CYS A 382 -1.98 12.90 25.33
CA CYS A 382 -2.36 11.55 25.72
C CYS A 382 -1.15 10.62 25.95
N CYS A 383 -0.02 10.82 25.25
CA CYS A 383 1.23 10.11 25.51
C CYS A 383 1.74 10.30 26.95
N ALA A 384 1.59 11.52 27.50
CA ALA A 384 1.98 11.79 28.88
C ALA A 384 1.07 11.10 29.89
N VAL A 385 -0.22 10.96 29.58
CA VAL A 385 -1.20 10.41 30.53
C VAL A 385 -1.22 8.88 30.52
N PHE A 386 -1.25 8.26 29.33
CA PHE A 386 -1.43 6.81 29.21
C PHE A 386 -0.09 6.05 29.24
N PRO A 387 0.81 6.15 28.24
CA PRO A 387 2.12 5.49 28.28
C PRO A 387 3.01 5.83 29.49
N ILE A 388 2.92 7.04 30.04
CA ILE A 388 3.78 7.49 31.14
C ILE A 388 3.01 7.51 32.48
N GLY A 389 1.89 8.22 32.52
CA GLY A 389 1.14 8.44 33.76
C GLY A 389 0.59 7.16 34.39
N VAL A 390 -0.03 6.27 33.60
CA VAL A 390 -0.62 5.03 34.12
C VAL A 390 0.46 4.07 34.66
N PRO A 391 1.56 3.77 33.95
CA PRO A 391 2.66 2.98 34.52
C PRO A 391 3.32 3.64 35.74
N LEU A 392 3.50 4.97 35.74
CA LEU A 392 4.03 5.69 36.89
C LEU A 392 3.11 5.57 38.11
N MET A 393 1.79 5.65 37.91
CA MET A 393 0.80 5.43 38.96
C MET A 393 0.93 4.01 39.54
N TYR A 394 0.97 2.97 38.69
CA TYR A 394 1.17 1.59 39.17
C TYR A 394 2.50 1.42 39.92
N PHE A 395 3.58 2.05 39.43
CA PHE A 395 4.88 2.03 40.10
C PHE A 395 4.83 2.69 41.48
N ILE A 396 4.18 3.84 41.62
CA ILE A 396 4.01 4.54 42.91
C ILE A 396 3.19 3.67 43.88
N LEU A 397 2.08 3.09 43.42
CA LEU A 397 1.23 2.19 44.23
C LEU A 397 2.01 0.98 44.73
N LEU A 398 2.74 0.29 43.84
CA LEU A 398 3.57 -0.86 44.21
C LEU A 398 4.71 -0.47 45.15
N ARG A 399 5.30 0.72 44.98
CA ARG A 399 6.39 1.19 45.85
C ARG A 399 5.91 1.54 47.25
N GLN A 400 4.71 2.11 47.38
CA GLN A 400 4.07 2.36 48.69
C GLN A 400 3.77 1.06 49.43
N MET A 401 3.35 0.02 48.70
CA MET A 401 3.01 -1.30 49.23
C MET A 401 4.20 -2.26 49.30
N LYS A 402 5.42 -1.83 48.92
CA LYS A 402 6.58 -2.72 48.74
C LYS A 402 6.88 -3.56 49.98
N ASN A 403 6.85 -2.96 51.16
CA ASN A 403 7.17 -3.64 52.41
C ASN A 403 6.10 -4.66 52.83
N LEU A 404 4.89 -4.54 52.29
CA LEU A 404 3.80 -5.51 52.51
C LEU A 404 3.86 -6.65 51.49
N VAL A 405 4.32 -6.36 50.28
CA VAL A 405 4.48 -7.32 49.16
C VAL A 405 5.70 -8.22 49.35
N ASP A 406 6.82 -7.69 49.86
CA ASP A 406 8.04 -8.44 50.16
C ASP A 406 8.20 -8.60 51.69
N PRO A 407 7.77 -9.75 52.27
CA PRO A 407 7.85 -10.00 53.71
C PRO A 407 9.29 -10.30 54.19
N GLY A 408 10.33 -9.85 53.50
CA GLY A 408 11.73 -10.15 53.82
C GLY A 408 12.17 -11.49 53.25
N GLN A 409 11.81 -11.76 52.00
CA GLN A 409 12.05 -13.07 51.38
C GLN A 409 13.54 -13.47 51.39
N ASN A 410 14.44 -12.52 51.16
CA ASN A 410 15.88 -12.79 51.15
C ASN A 410 16.40 -13.23 52.53
N GLU A 411 15.86 -12.67 53.62
CA GLU A 411 16.19 -13.11 54.99
C GLU A 411 15.63 -14.51 55.26
N LEU A 412 14.38 -14.77 54.87
CA LEU A 412 13.71 -16.06 55.05
C LEU A 412 14.41 -17.20 54.27
N CYS A 413 14.86 -16.94 53.04
CA CYS A 413 15.63 -17.89 52.23
C CYS A 413 17.05 -18.10 52.77
N PHE A 414 17.68 -17.08 53.38
CA PHE A 414 18.98 -17.20 54.02
C PHE A 414 18.92 -18.04 55.31
N GLU A 415 17.87 -17.87 56.12
CA GLU A 415 17.71 -18.60 57.38
C GLU A 415 17.24 -20.06 57.22
N LYS A 416 16.30 -20.32 56.31
CA LYS A 416 15.61 -21.62 56.20
C LYS A 416 15.99 -22.43 54.97
N GLY A 417 16.85 -21.89 54.11
CA GLY A 417 17.14 -22.46 52.78
C GLY A 417 16.11 -22.03 51.73
N GLU A 418 16.47 -22.21 50.47
CA GLU A 418 15.79 -21.58 49.32
C GLU A 418 14.32 -22.00 49.19
N GLU A 419 14.02 -23.30 49.28
CA GLU A 419 12.66 -23.84 49.10
C GLU A 419 11.74 -23.59 50.31
N GLU A 420 12.24 -23.81 51.53
CA GLU A 420 11.51 -23.60 52.78
C GLU A 420 11.30 -22.11 53.09
N GLY A 421 12.32 -21.28 52.82
CA GLY A 421 12.24 -19.83 52.95
C GLY A 421 11.25 -19.21 51.97
N LEU A 422 11.19 -19.71 50.74
CA LEU A 422 10.21 -19.27 49.74
C LEU A 422 8.77 -19.62 50.17
N LYS A 423 8.53 -20.85 50.67
CA LYS A 423 7.21 -21.25 51.21
C LYS A 423 6.80 -20.39 52.41
N ALA A 424 7.74 -20.07 53.29
CA ALA A 424 7.48 -19.20 54.44
C ALA A 424 7.16 -17.76 54.02
N ALA A 425 7.88 -17.21 53.04
CA ALA A 425 7.62 -15.88 52.50
C ALA A 425 6.26 -15.79 51.80
N LEU A 426 5.88 -16.80 51.01
CA LEU A 426 4.56 -16.86 50.36
C LEU A 426 3.41 -16.91 51.38
N LYS A 427 3.58 -17.68 52.47
CA LYS A 427 2.58 -17.76 53.54
C LYS A 427 2.43 -16.45 54.32
N GLU A 428 3.51 -15.71 54.52
CA GLU A 428 3.45 -14.41 55.18
C GLU A 428 2.80 -13.34 54.28
N ARG A 429 3.07 -13.41 52.98
CA ARG A 429 2.38 -12.57 51.98
C ARG A 429 0.88 -12.83 51.93
N GLU A 430 0.45 -14.10 51.91
CA GLU A 430 -0.98 -14.45 51.98
C GLU A 430 -1.65 -13.88 53.24
N ARG A 431 -0.94 -13.83 54.37
CA ARG A 431 -1.43 -13.20 55.60
C ARG A 431 -1.59 -11.68 55.43
N HIS A 432 -0.57 -11.00 54.89
CA HIS A 432 -0.65 -9.56 54.61
C HIS A 432 -1.76 -9.20 53.63
N GLU A 433 -2.04 -10.05 52.63
CA GLU A 433 -3.15 -9.88 51.69
C GLU A 433 -4.51 -10.02 52.37
N HIS A 434 -4.61 -10.90 53.38
CA HIS A 434 -5.82 -11.07 54.17
C HIS A 434 -6.05 -9.93 55.18
N GLU A 435 -4.97 -9.34 55.70
CA GLU A 435 -5.02 -8.23 56.68
C GLU A 435 -5.19 -6.86 56.00
N HIS A 436 -4.64 -6.69 54.79
CA HIS A 436 -4.72 -5.46 54.01
C HIS A 436 -5.53 -5.69 52.73
N GLU A 437 -6.84 -5.46 52.78
CA GLU A 437 -7.74 -5.57 51.62
C GLU A 437 -7.30 -4.70 50.42
N ASP A 438 -6.61 -3.58 50.66
CA ASP A 438 -6.04 -2.71 49.62
C ASP A 438 -4.94 -3.43 48.83
N LEU A 439 -4.19 -4.34 49.47
CA LEU A 439 -3.13 -5.13 48.87
C LEU A 439 -3.71 -6.23 47.95
N ALA A 440 -4.80 -6.88 48.39
CA ALA A 440 -5.51 -7.89 47.61
C ALA A 440 -5.98 -7.36 46.24
N SER A 441 -6.34 -6.08 46.15
CA SER A 441 -6.76 -5.42 44.90
C SER A 441 -5.65 -5.30 43.84
N LEU A 442 -4.38 -5.33 44.26
CA LEU A 442 -3.20 -5.24 43.39
C LEU A 442 -2.63 -6.61 43.01
N SER A 443 -3.20 -7.70 43.53
CA SER A 443 -2.72 -9.06 43.34
C SER A 443 -2.53 -9.43 41.88
N PHE A 444 -3.38 -8.96 40.97
CA PHE A 444 -3.26 -9.25 39.53
C PHE A 444 -1.92 -8.79 38.90
N LEU A 445 -1.26 -7.76 39.46
CA LEU A 445 0.02 -7.24 38.95
C LEU A 445 1.22 -8.12 39.33
N TYR A 446 1.12 -8.86 40.44
CA TYR A 446 2.27 -9.52 41.05
C TYR A 446 2.02 -11.00 41.39
N ALA A 447 0.78 -11.49 41.27
CA ALA A 447 0.42 -12.88 41.62
C ALA A 447 1.15 -13.89 40.73
N ARG A 448 1.56 -13.45 39.53
CA ARG A 448 2.34 -14.26 38.58
C ARG A 448 3.85 -14.10 38.72
N THR A 449 4.33 -13.07 39.42
CA THR A 449 5.72 -13.06 39.89
C THR A 449 5.81 -14.09 41.01
N SER A 450 6.03 -15.35 40.63
CA SER A 450 6.77 -16.24 41.51
C SER A 450 8.09 -15.52 41.77
N PRO A 451 8.55 -15.45 43.02
CA PRO A 451 9.90 -15.02 43.26
C PRO A 451 10.82 -16.04 42.60
N SER A 452 11.22 -15.78 41.37
CA SER A 452 12.35 -16.47 40.78
C SER A 452 13.51 -16.17 41.70
N ALA A 453 14.14 -17.21 42.23
CA ALA A 453 15.46 -17.14 42.79
C ALA A 453 16.40 -16.57 41.73
N GLY A 454 16.50 -15.24 41.69
CA GLY A 454 17.38 -14.51 40.82
C GLY A 454 18.78 -14.65 41.39
N THR A 455 19.51 -15.62 40.84
CA THR A 455 20.94 -15.52 40.52
C THR A 455 21.73 -14.60 41.45
N LEU A 456 22.28 -15.24 42.50
CA LEU A 456 23.39 -14.72 43.29
C LEU A 456 24.39 -13.94 42.41
N ARG A 457 24.61 -12.67 42.77
CA ARG A 457 25.91 -12.02 42.63
C ARG A 457 26.43 -11.69 44.01
#